data_AF-A0A1H8UGX5-F1
#
_entry.id   AF-A0A1H8UGX5-F1
#
_cell.length_a   1.000
_cell.length_b   1.000
_cell.length_c   1.000
_cell.angle_alpha   90.00
_cell.angle_beta   90.00
_cell.angle_gamma   90.00
#
_symmetry.space_group_name_H-M   'P 1'
#
loop_
_entity.id
_entity.type
_entity.pdbx_description
1 polymer ?
#
loop_
_entity_poly.entity_id
_entity_poly.type
_entity_poly.pdbx_seq_one_letter_code
_entity_poly.pdbx_strand_id
1 'polypeptide(L)'
;MVLIKLIIDLVMTILMFVEMAYYITGNRVHENVGVTLFGLFIAHIILNRRWFSSLLRGKHNFRRILQIGLNFLFLAAMAVMMVSGILISRDLFPLIPVKNDMIFRQMHVQIAYWGFIIMAVHIGFSWGMILNSVRRMTGITGTSRIRTMGLRILAVLIVFYGVYASFEREIGSKLTIYNPFGSLSNDDTSIKFVIDYLSIMGIYISGTHYALKFIQKQGQRQRGTTKY
;
A
#
# COMPACT_ATOMS: atom_id res chain seq x y z
N MET A 1 15.03 -17.63 -4.43
CA MET A 1 14.50 -16.92 -3.24
C MET A 1 13.98 -15.50 -3.54
N VAL A 2 14.74 -14.62 -4.19
CA VAL A 2 14.29 -13.23 -4.47
C VAL A 2 13.03 -13.16 -5.34
N LEU A 3 12.96 -13.97 -6.40
CA LEU A 3 11.79 -14.01 -7.29
C LEU A 3 10.50 -14.39 -6.56
N ILE A 4 10.55 -15.39 -5.68
CA ILE A 4 9.39 -15.83 -4.88
C ILE A 4 8.88 -14.70 -3.98
N LYS A 5 9.79 -13.94 -3.35
CA LYS A 5 9.40 -12.78 -2.54
C LYS A 5 8.68 -11.72 -3.38
N LEU A 6 9.22 -11.40 -4.55
CA LEU A 6 8.60 -10.42 -5.46
C LEU A 6 7.22 -10.89 -5.95
N ILE A 7 7.05 -12.18 -6.23
CA ILE A 7 5.74 -12.74 -6.62
C ILE A 7 4.75 -12.63 -5.46
N ILE A 8 5.15 -13.01 -4.24
CA ILE A 8 4.30 -12.88 -3.06
C ILE A 8 3.91 -11.41 -2.83
N ASP A 9 4.86 -10.49 -2.91
CA ASP A 9 4.60 -9.05 -2.73
C ASP A 9 3.63 -8.51 -3.80
N LEU A 10 3.78 -8.96 -5.05
CA LEU A 10 2.89 -8.60 -6.14
C LEU A 10 1.48 -9.16 -5.92
N VAL A 11 1.36 -10.45 -5.59
CA VAL A 11 0.07 -11.10 -5.35
C VAL A 11 -0.63 -10.45 -4.15
N MET A 12 0.07 -10.20 -3.04
CA MET A 12 -0.50 -9.49 -1.89
C MET A 12 -1.00 -8.09 -2.27
N THR A 13 -0.24 -7.34 -3.08
CA THR A 13 -0.66 -6.01 -3.54
C THR A 13 -1.95 -6.08 -4.36
N ILE A 14 -2.07 -7.09 -5.24
CA ILE A 14 -3.28 -7.31 -6.04
C ILE A 14 -4.46 -7.71 -5.15
N LEU A 15 -4.27 -8.64 -4.22
CA LEU A 15 -5.34 -9.08 -3.32
C LEU A 15 -5.83 -7.93 -2.43
N MET A 16 -4.92 -7.13 -1.89
CA MET A 16 -5.28 -5.98 -1.07
C MET A 16 -6.07 -4.91 -1.86
N PHE A 17 -5.77 -4.77 -3.16
CA PHE A 17 -6.58 -3.95 -4.05
C PHE A 17 -7.98 -4.55 -4.30
N VAL A 18 -8.07 -5.87 -4.50
CA VAL A 18 -9.34 -6.58 -4.63
C VAL A 18 -10.20 -6.48 -3.37
N GLU A 19 -9.59 -6.46 -2.18
CA GLU A 19 -10.31 -6.28 -0.92
C GLU A 19 -11.00 -4.91 -0.81
N MET A 20 -10.39 -3.85 -1.37
CA MET A 20 -11.03 -2.54 -1.43
C MET A 20 -12.32 -2.57 -2.27
N ALA A 21 -12.44 -3.53 -3.19
CA ALA A 21 -13.59 -3.71 -4.08
C ALA A 21 -14.73 -4.52 -3.44
N TYR A 22 -14.94 -4.41 -2.11
CA TYR A 22 -15.97 -5.14 -1.35
C TYR A 22 -17.37 -5.07 -2.00
N TYR A 23 -17.76 -3.91 -2.54
CA TYR A 23 -19.04 -3.74 -3.23
C TYR A 23 -19.21 -4.65 -4.45
N ILE A 24 -18.11 -4.94 -5.15
CA ILE A 24 -18.09 -5.77 -6.36
C ILE A 24 -17.95 -7.25 -6.00
N THR A 25 -17.11 -7.57 -5.01
CA THR A 25 -16.79 -8.96 -4.64
C THR A 25 -17.84 -9.59 -3.74
N GLY A 26 -18.52 -8.80 -2.91
CA GLY A 26 -19.46 -9.28 -1.90
C GLY A 26 -18.77 -9.98 -0.73
N ASN A 27 -19.56 -10.29 0.31
CA ASN A 27 -19.05 -10.74 1.61
C ASN A 27 -18.19 -12.01 1.51
N ARG A 28 -18.74 -13.08 0.92
CA ARG A 28 -18.08 -14.39 0.86
C ARG A 28 -16.74 -14.37 0.12
N VAL A 29 -16.67 -13.64 -0.99
CA VAL A 29 -15.42 -13.53 -1.76
C VAL A 29 -14.42 -12.67 -0.98
N HIS A 30 -14.85 -11.56 -0.39
CA HIS A 30 -13.99 -10.70 0.43
C HIS A 30 -13.39 -11.47 1.61
N GLU A 31 -14.18 -12.26 2.34
CA GLU A 31 -13.67 -13.08 3.46
C GLU A 31 -12.62 -14.11 2.99
N ASN A 32 -12.87 -14.82 1.88
CA ASN A 32 -11.91 -15.78 1.31
C ASN A 32 -10.61 -15.12 0.85
N VAL A 33 -10.73 -13.96 0.20
CA VAL A 33 -9.58 -13.17 -0.26
C VAL A 33 -8.76 -12.70 0.94
N GLY A 34 -9.40 -12.24 2.02
CA GLY A 34 -8.70 -11.77 3.21
C GLY A 34 -7.97 -12.86 3.98
N VAL A 35 -8.58 -14.05 4.11
CA VAL A 35 -7.87 -15.21 4.68
C VAL A 35 -6.66 -15.59 3.82
N THR A 36 -6.80 -15.55 2.50
CA THR A 36 -5.69 -15.82 1.56
C THR A 36 -4.58 -14.78 1.70
N LEU A 37 -4.93 -13.49 1.72
CA LEU A 37 -4.01 -12.38 1.91
C LEU A 37 -3.25 -12.51 3.24
N PHE A 38 -3.94 -12.92 4.31
CA PHE A 38 -3.32 -13.14 5.61
C PHE A 38 -2.28 -14.26 5.60
N GLY A 39 -2.62 -15.40 4.99
CA GLY A 39 -1.68 -16.50 4.84
C GLY A 39 -0.41 -16.08 4.07
N LEU A 40 -0.59 -15.31 2.99
CA LEU A 40 0.52 -14.74 2.23
C LEU A 40 1.32 -13.72 3.04
N PHE A 41 0.66 -12.92 3.88
CA PHE A 41 1.32 -11.95 4.75
C PHE A 41 2.19 -12.62 5.81
N ILE A 42 1.70 -13.70 6.44
CA ILE A 42 2.52 -14.53 7.35
C ILE A 42 3.72 -15.11 6.60
N ALA A 43 3.50 -15.66 5.40
CA ALA A 43 4.59 -16.18 4.57
C ALA A 43 5.62 -15.09 4.25
N HIS A 44 5.17 -13.88 3.91
CA HIS A 44 6.02 -12.72 3.70
C HIS A 44 6.87 -12.38 4.94
N ILE A 45 6.28 -12.36 6.14
CA ILE A 45 7.00 -12.11 7.40
C ILE A 45 8.08 -13.18 7.61
N ILE A 46 7.73 -14.47 7.45
CA ILE A 46 8.67 -15.60 7.62
C ILE A 46 9.83 -15.51 6.64
N LEU A 47 9.54 -15.27 5.35
CA LEU A 47 10.55 -15.10 4.31
C LEU A 47 11.46 -13.89 4.54
N ASN A 48 10.94 -12.87 5.22
CA ASN A 48 11.67 -11.65 5.57
C ASN A 48 12.15 -11.62 7.03
N ARG A 49 12.20 -12.77 7.74
CA ARG A 49 12.64 -12.83 9.15
C ARG A 49 14.02 -12.20 9.42
N ARG A 50 14.93 -12.25 8.45
CA ARG A 50 16.27 -11.64 8.54
C ARG A 50 16.23 -10.12 8.71
N TRP A 51 15.13 -9.48 8.30
CA TRP A 51 14.90 -8.05 8.51
C TRP A 51 14.87 -7.72 10.00
N PHE A 52 14.22 -8.53 10.84
CA PHE A 52 14.18 -8.32 12.29
C PHE A 52 15.59 -8.36 12.89
N SER A 53 16.43 -9.32 12.49
CA SER A 53 17.83 -9.37 12.93
C SER A 53 18.66 -8.17 12.45
N SER A 54 18.27 -7.58 11.32
CA SER A 54 18.92 -6.37 10.79
C SER A 54 18.55 -5.11 11.59
N LEU A 55 17.43 -5.09 12.33
CA LEU A 55 17.02 -3.95 13.15
C LEU A 55 18.08 -3.63 14.21
N LEU A 56 18.69 -4.66 14.79
CA LEU A 56 19.73 -4.52 15.81
C LEU A 56 21.11 -4.18 15.22
N ARG A 57 21.26 -4.13 13.89
CA ARG A 57 22.56 -3.99 13.21
C ARG A 57 22.62 -2.76 12.29
N GLY A 58 23.52 -1.84 12.62
CA GLY A 58 23.97 -0.74 11.74
C GLY A 58 23.60 0.67 12.21
N LYS A 59 24.21 1.69 11.57
CA LYS A 59 23.91 3.10 11.83
C LYS A 59 22.51 3.45 11.31
N HIS A 60 21.69 4.05 12.17
CA HIS A 60 20.31 4.44 11.87
C HIS A 60 20.31 5.80 11.17
N ASN A 61 20.30 5.80 9.84
CA ASN A 61 20.04 7.02 9.08
C ASN A 61 18.53 7.33 9.10
N PHE A 62 18.15 8.60 8.98
CA PHE A 62 16.77 9.08 8.99
C PHE A 62 15.84 8.27 8.07
N ARG A 63 16.27 8.00 6.83
CA ARG A 63 15.52 7.14 5.88
C ARG A 63 15.22 5.74 6.43
N ARG A 64 16.18 5.15 7.17
CA ARG A 64 16.04 3.81 7.75
C ARG A 64 15.07 3.82 8.92
N ILE A 65 15.09 4.86 9.75
CA ILE A 65 14.15 5.03 10.86
C ILE A 65 12.71 5.14 10.32
N LEU A 66 12.50 5.98 9.30
CA LEU A 66 11.18 6.10 8.65
C LEU A 66 10.70 4.78 8.07
N GLN A 67 11.58 4.03 7.39
CA GLN A 67 11.23 2.73 6.81
C GLN A 67 10.88 1.70 7.90
N ILE A 68 11.61 1.71 9.03
CA ILE A 68 11.31 0.83 10.17
C ILE A 68 9.94 1.18 10.76
N GLY A 69 9.69 2.46 11.03
CA GLY A 69 8.40 2.93 11.56
C GLY A 69 7.23 2.58 10.64
N LEU A 70 7.38 2.80 9.33
CA LEU A 70 6.37 2.44 8.33
C LEU A 70 6.08 0.94 8.33
N ASN A 71 7.11 0.09 8.41
CA ASN A 71 6.93 -1.36 8.43
C ASN A 71 6.18 -1.81 9.69
N PHE A 72 6.52 -1.27 10.86
CA PHE A 72 5.81 -1.58 12.10
C PHE A 72 4.36 -1.09 12.07
N LEU A 73 4.13 0.11 11.53
CA LEU A 73 2.77 0.64 11.34
C LEU A 73 1.96 -0.26 10.40
N PHE A 74 2.57 -0.76 9.32
CA PHE A 74 1.90 -1.66 8.39
C PHE A 74 1.60 -3.02 9.02
N LEU A 75 2.54 -3.59 9.79
CA LEU A 75 2.31 -4.81 10.57
C LEU A 75 1.14 -4.64 11.54
N ALA A 76 1.08 -3.52 12.27
CA ALA A 76 0.00 -3.23 13.20
C ALA A 76 -1.35 -3.08 12.47
N ALA A 77 -1.39 -2.35 11.35
CA ALA A 77 -2.59 -2.20 10.54
C ALA A 77 -3.11 -3.56 10.05
N MET A 78 -2.23 -4.42 9.53
CA MET A 78 -2.61 -5.78 9.08
C MET A 78 -3.14 -6.63 10.23
N ALA A 79 -2.55 -6.55 11.43
CA ALA A 79 -3.05 -7.26 12.60
C ALA A 79 -4.45 -6.77 13.01
N VAL A 80 -4.67 -5.45 13.06
CA VAL A 80 -5.98 -4.88 13.41
C VAL A 80 -7.04 -5.22 12.37
N MET A 81 -6.73 -5.17 11.07
CA MET A 81 -7.65 -5.59 10.00
C MET A 81 -8.03 -7.06 10.14
N MET A 82 -7.07 -7.93 10.45
CA MET A 82 -7.35 -9.36 10.61
C MET A 82 -8.23 -9.64 11.82
N VAL A 83 -7.90 -9.08 12.98
CA VAL A 83 -8.70 -9.27 14.19
C VAL A 83 -10.11 -8.72 14.00
N SER A 84 -10.24 -7.49 13.50
CA SER A 84 -11.56 -6.90 13.23
C SER A 84 -12.34 -7.67 12.15
N GLY A 85 -11.66 -8.15 11.11
CA GLY A 85 -12.25 -8.93 10.02
C GLY A 85 -12.81 -10.29 10.48
N ILE A 86 -12.06 -11.01 11.32
CA ILE A 86 -12.53 -12.27 11.93
C ILE A 86 -13.74 -12.01 12.84
N LEU A 87 -13.73 -10.92 13.61
CA LEU A 87 -14.81 -10.58 14.53
C LEU A 87 -16.11 -10.15 13.83
N ILE A 88 -16.04 -9.62 12.59
CA ILE A 88 -17.21 -9.26 11.78
C ILE A 88 -17.61 -10.33 10.76
N SER A 89 -16.79 -11.40 10.60
CA SER A 89 -17.03 -12.45 9.61
C SER A 89 -18.35 -13.17 9.89
N ARG A 90 -19.13 -13.37 8.83
CA ARG A 90 -20.44 -14.03 8.88
C ARG A 90 -20.43 -15.38 8.18
N ASP A 91 -19.62 -15.54 7.14
CA ASP A 91 -19.62 -16.75 6.31
C ASP A 91 -18.58 -17.78 6.78
N LEU A 92 -17.35 -17.35 7.08
CA LEU A 92 -16.25 -18.24 7.47
C LEU A 92 -16.15 -18.50 8.97
N PHE A 93 -16.47 -17.52 9.81
CA PHE A 93 -16.37 -17.64 11.27
C PHE A 93 -17.69 -17.35 12.00
N PRO A 94 -18.80 -18.05 11.68
CA PRO A 94 -20.13 -17.77 12.25
C PRO A 94 -20.24 -18.06 13.76
N LEU A 95 -19.26 -18.75 14.35
CA LEU A 95 -19.27 -19.22 15.73
C LEU A 95 -18.81 -18.17 16.76
N ILE A 96 -18.43 -16.96 16.33
CA ILE A 96 -18.03 -15.86 17.22
C ILE A 96 -19.18 -14.83 17.26
N PRO A 97 -20.19 -14.99 18.13
CA PRO A 97 -21.30 -14.05 18.20
C PRO A 97 -20.84 -12.73 18.85
N VAL A 98 -20.54 -11.73 18.03
CA VAL A 98 -20.26 -10.36 18.50
C VAL A 98 -21.56 -9.56 18.46
N LYS A 99 -22.15 -9.28 19.62
CA LYS A 99 -23.22 -8.27 19.73
C LYS A 99 -22.60 -6.89 19.51
N ASN A 100 -23.19 -6.08 18.62
CA ASN A 100 -22.74 -4.73 18.26
C ASN A 100 -21.47 -4.69 17.36
N ASP A 101 -21.56 -5.29 16.17
CA ASP A 101 -20.49 -5.40 15.16
C ASP A 101 -20.08 -4.06 14.50
N MET A 102 -20.85 -2.99 14.69
CA MET A 102 -20.62 -1.70 14.02
C MET A 102 -19.27 -1.06 14.35
N ILE A 103 -18.81 -1.14 15.60
CA ILE A 103 -17.51 -0.58 16.01
C ILE A 103 -16.37 -1.32 15.29
N PHE A 104 -16.41 -2.65 15.26
CA PHE A 104 -15.41 -3.46 14.58
C PHE A 104 -15.45 -3.25 13.07
N ARG A 105 -16.64 -3.11 12.49
CA ARG A 105 -16.81 -2.80 11.06
C ARG A 105 -16.24 -1.43 10.72
N GLN A 106 -16.50 -0.42 11.54
CA GLN A 106 -15.94 0.92 11.37
C GLN A 106 -14.41 0.91 11.48
N MET A 107 -13.86 0.25 12.51
CA MET A 107 -12.41 0.08 12.66
C MET A 107 -11.82 -0.66 11.47
N HIS A 108 -12.44 -1.75 11.02
CA HIS A 108 -11.97 -2.56 9.89
C HIS A 108 -11.86 -1.71 8.62
N VAL A 109 -12.92 -0.98 8.27
CA VAL A 109 -12.93 -0.13 7.08
C VAL A 109 -11.91 1.02 7.20
N GLN A 110 -11.86 1.70 8.35
CA GLN A 110 -10.92 2.80 8.55
C GLN A 110 -9.46 2.33 8.45
N ILE A 111 -9.13 1.21 9.10
CA ILE A 111 -7.79 0.64 9.03
C ILE A 111 -7.50 0.05 7.65
N ALA A 112 -8.50 -0.44 6.90
CA ALA A 112 -8.32 -0.84 5.50
C ALA A 112 -7.90 0.33 4.61
N TYR A 113 -8.54 1.49 4.73
CA TYR A 113 -8.11 2.70 4.00
C TYR A 113 -6.71 3.16 4.42
N TRP A 114 -6.39 3.16 5.72
CA TRP A 114 -5.04 3.47 6.18
C TRP A 114 -4.01 2.46 5.68
N GLY A 115 -4.32 1.17 5.76
CA GLY A 115 -3.51 0.06 5.27
C GLY A 115 -3.20 0.21 3.78
N PHE A 116 -4.20 0.56 2.98
CA PHE A 116 -4.03 0.85 1.55
C PHE A 116 -3.02 1.97 1.28
N ILE A 117 -3.14 3.09 2.00
CA ILE A 117 -2.19 4.21 1.88
C ILE A 117 -0.79 3.79 2.35
N ILE A 118 -0.69 3.12 3.50
CA ILE A 118 0.58 2.66 4.07
C ILE A 118 1.29 1.70 3.11
N MET A 119 0.57 0.77 2.48
CA MET A 119 1.11 -0.11 1.44
C MET A 119 1.63 0.69 0.24
N ALA A 120 0.86 1.65 -0.26
CA ALA A 120 1.28 2.49 -1.38
C ALA A 120 2.58 3.25 -1.05
N VAL A 121 2.68 3.81 0.17
CA VAL A 121 3.91 4.44 0.68
C VAL A 121 5.04 3.41 0.78
N HIS A 122 4.77 2.21 1.29
CA HIS A 122 5.76 1.13 1.42
C HIS A 122 6.35 0.74 0.05
N ILE A 123 5.52 0.62 -0.98
CA ILE A 123 5.95 0.39 -2.36
C ILE A 123 6.81 1.57 -2.86
N GLY A 124 6.40 2.81 -2.56
CA GLY A 124 7.15 4.03 -2.90
C GLY A 124 8.57 4.07 -2.29
N PHE A 125 8.77 3.57 -1.06
CA PHE A 125 10.09 3.43 -0.44
C PHE A 125 11.02 2.49 -1.21
N SER A 126 10.44 1.42 -1.77
CA SER A 126 11.13 0.36 -2.50
C SER A 126 11.15 0.57 -4.02
N TRP A 127 10.53 1.64 -4.52
CA TRP A 127 10.33 1.90 -5.95
C TRP A 127 11.61 1.84 -6.79
N GLY A 128 12.72 2.38 -6.28
CA GLY A 128 14.02 2.32 -6.96
C GLY A 128 14.54 0.88 -7.13
N MET A 129 14.31 0.01 -6.13
CA MET A 129 14.68 -1.41 -6.20
C MET A 129 13.78 -2.17 -7.17
N ILE A 130 12.47 -1.87 -7.15
CA ILE A 130 11.49 -2.46 -8.06
C ILE A 130 11.85 -2.13 -9.51
N LEU A 131 12.06 -0.85 -9.83
CA LEU A 131 12.46 -0.42 -11.18
C LEU A 131 13.76 -1.08 -11.65
N ASN A 132 14.76 -1.21 -10.76
CA ASN A 132 16.01 -1.88 -11.10
C ASN A 132 15.82 -3.39 -11.34
N SER A 133 14.95 -4.03 -10.57
CA SER A 133 14.63 -5.45 -10.72
C SER A 133 13.88 -5.70 -12.03
N VAL A 134 12.88 -4.87 -12.34
CA VAL A 134 12.13 -4.93 -13.62
C VAL A 134 13.06 -4.73 -14.81
N ARG A 135 13.98 -3.75 -14.77
CA ARG A 135 14.98 -3.55 -15.84
C ARG A 135 15.86 -4.77 -16.07
N ARG A 136 16.29 -5.43 -15.00
CA ARG A 136 17.10 -6.66 -15.08
C ARG A 136 16.30 -7.83 -15.67
N MET A 137 15.03 -7.98 -15.29
CA MET A 137 14.17 -9.06 -15.81
C MET A 137 13.76 -8.87 -17.27
N THR A 138 13.54 -7.61 -17.69
CA THR A 138 13.08 -7.26 -19.04
C THR A 138 14.23 -7.07 -20.03
N GLY A 139 15.49 -7.22 -19.60
CA GLY A 139 16.67 -7.04 -20.46
C GLY A 139 16.84 -5.62 -21.00
N ILE A 140 16.18 -4.63 -20.40
CA ILE A 140 16.18 -3.25 -20.91
C ILE A 140 17.52 -2.59 -20.54
N THR A 141 18.46 -2.60 -21.49
CA THR A 141 19.80 -2.02 -21.36
C THR A 141 19.89 -0.55 -21.79
N GLY A 142 19.00 -0.09 -22.69
CA GLY A 142 19.00 1.28 -23.20
C GLY A 142 18.15 2.26 -22.39
N THR A 143 18.69 3.43 -22.03
CA THR A 143 17.91 4.57 -21.52
C THR A 143 17.35 5.39 -22.67
N SER A 144 16.17 5.04 -23.20
CA SER A 144 15.48 5.89 -24.17
C SER A 144 14.96 7.15 -23.48
N ARG A 145 15.42 8.33 -23.94
CA ARG A 145 14.96 9.64 -23.46
C ARG A 145 13.46 9.82 -23.69
N ILE A 146 12.95 9.33 -24.83
CA ILE A 146 11.53 9.34 -25.19
C ILE A 146 10.72 8.47 -24.23
N ARG A 147 11.14 7.22 -23.96
CA ARG A 147 10.47 6.34 -23.00
C ARG A 147 10.42 6.95 -21.60
N THR A 148 11.52 7.58 -21.16
CA THR A 148 11.59 8.23 -19.85
C THR A 148 10.66 9.44 -19.78
N MET A 149 10.54 10.20 -20.87
CA MET A 149 9.64 11.35 -20.92
C MET A 149 8.17 10.90 -20.96
N GLY A 150 7.83 9.88 -21.75
CA GLY A 150 6.51 9.27 -21.76
C GLY A 150 6.08 8.75 -20.39
N LEU A 151 6.95 8.02 -19.69
CA LEU A 151 6.67 7.54 -18.33
C LEU A 151 6.49 8.69 -17.32
N ARG A 152 7.18 9.82 -17.49
CA ARG A 152 7.00 11.00 -16.64
C ARG A 152 5.67 11.69 -16.90
N ILE A 153 5.29 11.87 -18.17
CA ILE A 153 4.00 12.45 -18.54
C ILE A 153 2.88 11.57 -17.99
N LEU A 154 2.98 10.25 -18.17
CA LEU A 154 2.02 9.30 -17.62
C LEU A 154 1.93 9.40 -16.09
N ALA A 155 3.07 9.47 -15.39
CA ALA A 155 3.07 9.64 -13.93
C ALA A 155 2.40 10.96 -13.50
N VAL A 156 2.62 12.05 -14.24
CA VAL A 156 1.98 13.34 -13.99
C VAL A 156 0.46 13.24 -14.19
N LEU A 157 0.00 12.60 -15.26
CA LEU A 157 -1.43 12.37 -15.51
C LEU A 157 -2.08 11.52 -14.40
N ILE A 158 -1.42 10.44 -13.97
CA ILE A 158 -1.88 9.60 -12.86
C ILE A 158 -1.99 10.41 -11.57
N VAL A 159 -1.02 11.29 -11.29
CA VAL A 159 -1.06 12.15 -10.11
C VAL A 159 -2.21 13.16 -10.19
N PHE A 160 -2.39 13.85 -11.32
CA PHE A 160 -3.49 14.81 -11.47
C PHE A 160 -4.85 14.13 -11.34
N TYR A 161 -5.07 13.00 -12.01
CA TYR A 161 -6.32 12.28 -11.93
C TYR A 161 -6.55 11.69 -10.54
N GLY A 162 -5.52 11.13 -9.89
CA GLY A 162 -5.68 10.59 -8.55
C GLY A 162 -6.04 11.66 -7.50
N VAL A 163 -5.64 12.91 -7.70
CA VAL A 163 -5.98 14.02 -6.77
C VAL A 163 -7.46 14.29 -6.92
N TYR A 164 -7.94 14.42 -8.15
CA TYR A 164 -9.36 14.52 -8.46
C TYR A 164 -10.16 13.36 -7.85
N ALA A 165 -9.74 12.11 -8.11
CA ALA A 165 -10.38 10.91 -7.57
C ALA A 165 -10.34 10.84 -6.02
N SER A 166 -9.29 11.37 -5.39
CA SER A 166 -9.19 11.41 -3.91
C SER A 166 -10.23 12.31 -3.28
N PHE A 167 -10.53 13.45 -3.93
CA PHE A 167 -11.59 14.36 -3.50
C PHE A 167 -12.97 13.79 -3.82
N GLU A 168 -13.16 13.26 -5.02
CA GLU A 168 -14.44 12.68 -5.45
C GLU A 168 -14.84 11.48 -4.59
N ARG A 169 -13.88 10.63 -4.21
CA ARG A 169 -14.12 9.46 -3.33
C ARG A 169 -14.07 9.78 -1.84
N GLU A 170 -13.90 11.05 -1.49
CA GLU A 170 -13.76 11.55 -0.13
C GLU A 170 -12.80 10.71 0.72
N ILE A 171 -11.62 10.36 0.17
CA ILE A 171 -10.67 9.49 0.89
C ILE A 171 -10.32 10.09 2.25
N GLY A 172 -10.23 11.42 2.35
CA GLY A 172 -10.03 12.13 3.61
C GLY A 172 -11.10 11.84 4.66
N SER A 173 -12.38 11.78 4.29
CA SER A 173 -13.47 11.50 5.23
C SER A 173 -13.43 10.03 5.69
N LYS A 174 -13.11 9.10 4.79
CA LYS A 174 -12.99 7.66 5.06
C LYS A 174 -11.81 7.27 5.95
N LEU A 175 -10.77 8.11 6.00
CA LEU A 175 -9.66 7.97 6.94
C LEU A 175 -10.04 8.39 8.37
N THR A 176 -11.16 9.10 8.53
CA THR A 176 -11.64 9.60 9.82
C THR A 176 -12.85 8.81 10.34
N ILE A 177 -13.10 8.92 11.64
CA ILE A 177 -14.24 8.29 12.32
C ILE A 177 -15.58 8.89 11.86
N TYR A 178 -15.57 10.04 11.19
CA TYR A 178 -16.77 10.82 10.88
C TYR A 178 -17.63 10.23 9.75
N ASN A 179 -17.01 9.63 8.73
CA ASN A 179 -17.73 8.97 7.62
C ASN A 179 -16.97 7.75 7.06
N PRO A 180 -16.77 6.69 7.86
CA PRO A 180 -15.98 5.52 7.47
C PRO A 180 -16.59 4.77 6.27
N PHE A 181 -17.91 4.82 6.10
CA PHE A 181 -18.60 4.15 4.99
C PHE A 181 -18.76 5.04 3.75
N GLY A 182 -18.64 6.37 3.88
CA GLY A 182 -18.72 7.32 2.77
C GLY A 182 -20.06 7.30 2.03
N SER A 183 -20.21 8.17 1.03
CA SER A 183 -21.18 7.90 -0.03
C SER A 183 -20.65 6.72 -0.86
N LEU A 184 -21.27 5.55 -0.73
CA LEU A 184 -21.23 4.56 -1.80
C LEU A 184 -22.13 5.11 -2.90
N SER A 185 -21.61 5.99 -3.76
CA SER A 185 -22.34 6.41 -4.95
C SER A 185 -22.60 5.17 -5.81
N ASN A 186 -23.87 4.76 -5.87
CA ASN A 186 -24.34 3.51 -6.48
C ASN A 186 -24.21 3.48 -8.02
N ASP A 187 -23.63 4.52 -8.63
CA ASP A 187 -23.61 4.74 -10.08
C ASP A 187 -22.22 4.54 -10.73
N ASP A 188 -21.21 4.13 -9.95
CA ASP A 188 -19.85 3.96 -10.47
C ASP A 188 -19.66 2.59 -11.15
N THR A 189 -19.41 2.58 -12.45
CA THR A 189 -18.95 1.39 -13.19
C THR A 189 -17.68 0.81 -12.54
N SER A 190 -17.55 -0.52 -12.48
CA SER A 190 -16.36 -1.22 -11.92
C SER A 190 -15.02 -0.71 -12.47
N ILE A 191 -15.00 -0.23 -13.71
CA ILE A 191 -13.83 0.38 -14.35
C ILE A 191 -13.42 1.68 -13.65
N LYS A 192 -14.38 2.57 -13.33
CA LYS A 192 -14.12 3.83 -12.62
C LYS A 192 -13.55 3.58 -11.24
N PHE A 193 -14.10 2.60 -10.51
CA PHE A 193 -13.53 2.14 -9.24
C PHE A 193 -12.05 1.76 -9.41
N VAL A 194 -11.74 0.93 -10.41
CA VAL A 194 -10.37 0.46 -10.62
C VAL A 194 -9.42 1.62 -10.95
N ILE A 195 -9.79 2.52 -11.86
CA ILE A 195 -8.94 3.64 -12.28
C ILE A 195 -8.71 4.61 -11.10
N ASP A 196 -9.74 4.90 -10.32
CA ASP A 196 -9.63 5.82 -9.18
C ASP A 196 -8.67 5.30 -8.12
N TYR A 197 -8.86 4.06 -7.65
CA TYR A 197 -8.01 3.49 -6.60
C TYR A 197 -6.57 3.25 -7.08
N LEU A 198 -6.35 2.86 -8.35
CA LEU A 198 -5.01 2.76 -8.92
C LEU A 198 -4.32 4.13 -9.00
N SER A 199 -5.07 5.17 -9.35
CA SER A 199 -4.55 6.53 -9.43
C SER A 199 -4.22 7.11 -8.06
N ILE A 200 -5.08 6.86 -7.06
CA ILE A 200 -4.83 7.20 -5.66
C ILE A 200 -3.55 6.51 -5.16
N MET A 201 -3.43 5.19 -5.40
CA MET A 201 -2.21 4.44 -5.06
C MET A 201 -0.98 5.05 -5.76
N GLY A 202 -1.12 5.43 -7.03
CA GLY A 202 -0.08 6.07 -7.82
C GLY A 202 0.44 7.39 -7.22
N ILE A 203 -0.43 8.20 -6.62
CA ILE A 203 -0.03 9.42 -5.90
C ILE A 203 0.85 9.11 -4.71
N TYR A 204 0.42 8.19 -3.85
CA TYR A 204 1.17 7.87 -2.63
C TYR A 204 2.51 7.20 -2.95
N ILE A 205 2.57 6.32 -3.96
CA ILE A 205 3.82 5.74 -4.47
C ILE A 205 4.74 6.84 -4.99
N SER A 206 4.23 7.70 -5.89
CA SER A 206 5.03 8.74 -6.54
C SER A 206 5.50 9.79 -5.53
N GLY A 207 4.59 10.30 -4.70
CA GLY A 207 4.88 11.27 -3.64
C GLY A 207 5.97 10.77 -2.70
N THR A 208 5.88 9.52 -2.24
CA THR A 208 6.91 8.90 -1.40
C THR A 208 8.25 8.81 -2.13
N HIS A 209 8.26 8.34 -3.38
CA HIS A 209 9.48 8.21 -4.16
C HIS A 209 10.20 9.56 -4.35
N TYR A 210 9.46 10.59 -4.74
CA TYR A 210 10.02 11.92 -4.96
C TYR A 210 10.43 12.62 -3.66
N ALA A 211 9.66 12.48 -2.57
CA ALA A 211 10.01 13.01 -1.25
C ALA A 211 11.33 12.40 -0.74
N LEU A 212 11.49 11.08 -0.83
CA LEU A 212 12.73 10.41 -0.43
C LEU A 212 13.94 10.83 -1.27
N LYS A 213 13.74 11.04 -2.57
CA LYS A 213 14.80 11.53 -3.47
C LYS A 213 15.21 12.96 -3.12
N PHE A 214 14.26 13.81 -2.74
CA PHE A 214 14.51 15.18 -2.29
C PHE A 214 15.32 15.21 -0.99
N ILE A 215 14.92 14.42 0.01
CA ILE A 215 15.62 14.30 1.30
C ILE A 215 17.07 13.83 1.08
N GLN A 216 17.29 12.85 0.20
CA GLN A 216 18.65 12.36 -0.13
C GLN A 216 19.50 13.45 -0.78
N LYS A 217 18.94 14.23 -1.71
CA LYS A 217 19.64 15.32 -2.38
C LYS A 217 20.02 16.44 -1.40
N GLN A 218 19.16 16.78 -0.45
CA GLN A 218 19.45 17.76 0.60
C GLN A 218 20.56 17.26 1.55
N GLY A 219 20.50 16.01 2.00
CA GLY A 219 21.55 15.43 2.86
C GLY A 219 22.91 15.33 2.18
N GLN A 220 22.94 15.12 0.86
CA GLN A 220 24.18 15.17 0.06
C GLN A 220 24.72 16.61 -0.10
N ARG A 221 23.84 17.59 -0.34
CA ARG A 221 24.22 19.01 -0.41
C ARG A 221 24.82 19.50 0.92
N GLN A 222 24.19 19.19 2.05
CA GLN A 222 24.67 19.59 3.39
C GLN A 222 26.03 18.98 3.76
N ARG A 223 26.29 17.73 3.35
CA ARG A 223 27.60 17.07 3.55
C ARG A 223 28.69 17.57 2.59
N GLY A 224 28.32 18.13 1.45
CA GLY A 224 29.25 18.77 0.51
C GLY A 224 29.70 20.15 0.99
N THR A 225 28.85 20.88 1.72
CA THR A 225 29.16 22.21 2.27
C THR A 225 29.93 22.18 3.59
N THR A 226 29.95 21.05 4.32
CA THR A 226 30.73 20.90 5.58
C THR A 226 32.19 20.47 5.34
N LYS A 227 32.64 20.42 4.08
CA LYS A 227 34.00 20.01 3.70
C LYS A 227 34.93 21.19 3.33
N TYR A 228 34.55 22.41 3.65
CA TYR A 228 35.38 23.62 3.51
C TYR A 228 35.50 24.31 4.86
#